data_AF-A0AAV1ZNC5-F1
#
_entry.id   AF-A0AAV1ZNC5-F1
#
_cell.length_a   1.000
_cell.length_b   1.000
_cell.length_c   1.000
_cell.angle_alpha   90.00
_cell.angle_beta   90.00
_cell.angle_gamma   90.00
#
_symmetry.space_group_name_H-M   'P 1'
#
loop_
_entity.id
_entity.type
_entity.pdbx_description
1 polymer ?
#
loop_
_entity_poly.entity_id
_entity_poly.type
_entity_poly.pdbx_seq_one_letter_code
_entity_poly.pdbx_strand_id
1 'polypeptide(L)' 'MIGKRILLYLDKIGGTYFIATEDGLRRHFCKSCSYSTYVKSNLNRHMRTHTGERPFVCKICGKTFTHSHHFKRHHSTHS' A
#
# COMPACT_ATOMS: atom_id res chain seq x y z
N MET A 1 2.70 -21.11 -31.23
CA MET A 1 1.77 -21.83 -30.32
C MET A 1 2.59 -22.21 -29.09
N ILE A 2 2.43 -21.71 -27.87
CA ILE A 2 1.31 -21.06 -27.18
C ILE A 2 1.88 -19.79 -26.52
N GLY A 3 1.41 -18.63 -26.98
CA GLY A 3 1.71 -17.37 -26.32
C GLY A 3 1.14 -17.40 -24.92
N LYS A 4 2.01 -17.38 -23.90
CA LYS A 4 1.59 -17.24 -22.51
C LYS A 4 1.20 -15.78 -22.31
N ARG A 5 -0.06 -15.53 -22.66
CA ARG A 5 -0.83 -14.30 -22.52
C ARG A 5 -0.76 -13.85 -21.06
N ILE A 6 0.28 -13.07 -20.75
CA ILE A 6 0.38 -12.26 -19.54
C ILE A 6 -0.82 -11.31 -19.64
N LEU A 7 -1.91 -11.62 -18.93
CA LEU A 7 -3.05 -10.72 -18.83
C LEU A 7 -2.60 -9.52 -17.98
N LEU A 8 -1.99 -8.55 -18.65
CA LEU A 8 -1.83 -7.18 -18.16
C LEU A 8 -3.25 -6.57 -18.14
N TYR A 9 -4.03 -6.84 -17.09
CA TYR A 9 -5.24 -6.08 -16.84
C TYR A 9 -4.85 -4.77 -16.15
N LEU A 10 -4.89 -3.67 -16.91
CA LEU A 10 -4.72 -2.31 -16.42
C LEU A 10 -6.03 -1.84 -15.79
N ASP A 11 -6.23 -2.11 -14.50
CA ASP A 11 -7.23 -1.36 -13.73
C ASP A 11 -6.54 -0.34 -12.84
N LYS A 12 -6.59 0.92 -13.28
CA LYS A 12 -6.35 2.09 -12.46
C LYS A 12 -7.49 2.21 -11.44
N ILE A 13 -7.39 1.52 -10.31
CA ILE A 13 -7.90 1.94 -8.98
C ILE A 13 -7.13 1.11 -7.94
N GLY A 14 -6.30 1.74 -7.11
CA GLY A 14 -5.82 1.13 -5.85
C GLY A 14 -4.45 0.45 -5.82
N GLY A 15 -3.61 0.59 -6.85
CA GLY A 15 -2.15 0.46 -6.74
C GLY A 15 -1.59 -0.92 -6.33
N THR A 16 -2.28 -2.02 -6.63
CA THR A 16 -1.84 -3.35 -6.19
C THR A 16 -1.41 -4.25 -7.33
N TYR A 17 -0.13 -4.62 -7.32
CA TYR A 17 0.48 -5.57 -8.25
C TYR A 17 0.81 -6.88 -7.55
N PHE A 18 0.81 -7.97 -8.32
CA PHE A 18 1.15 -9.33 -7.87
C PHE A 18 2.27 -9.89 -8.74
N ILE A 19 3.33 -10.47 -8.14
CA ILE A 19 4.32 -11.32 -8.83
C ILE A 19 4.64 -12.52 -7.93
N ALA A 20 4.80 -13.70 -8.54
CA ALA A 20 5.22 -14.93 -7.88
C ALA A 20 6.75 -15.09 -8.03
N THR A 21 7.45 -15.51 -6.95
CA THR A 21 8.87 -15.92 -6.98
C THR A 21 8.98 -17.45 -7.07
N GLU A 22 10.14 -17.92 -7.52
CA GLU A 22 10.47 -19.34 -7.82
C GLU A 22 10.32 -20.28 -6.62
N ASP A 23 10.33 -19.73 -5.42
CA ASP A 23 10.18 -20.39 -4.11
C ASP A 23 8.70 -20.72 -3.74
N GLY A 24 7.74 -20.48 -4.64
CA GLY A 24 6.33 -20.84 -4.44
C GLY A 24 5.56 -19.90 -3.50
N LEU A 25 6.22 -18.91 -2.91
CA LEU A 25 5.61 -17.91 -2.02
C LEU A 25 5.24 -16.65 -2.80
N ARG A 26 3.94 -16.30 -2.83
CA ARG A 26 3.46 -15.07 -3.46
C ARG A 26 3.75 -13.86 -2.58
N ARG A 27 4.78 -13.09 -2.92
CA ARG A 27 5.14 -11.83 -2.25
C ARG A 27 4.65 -10.61 -3.04
N HIS A 28 4.39 -9.54 -2.31
CA HIS A 28 4.10 -8.19 -2.80
C HIS A 28 5.35 -7.34 -2.65
N PHE A 29 5.95 -6.96 -3.78
CA PHE A 29 7.18 -6.18 -3.84
C PHE A 29 6.87 -4.74 -4.21
N CYS A 30 7.65 -3.81 -3.67
CA CYS A 30 7.68 -2.44 -4.13
C CYS A 30 8.52 -2.35 -5.40
N LYS A 31 8.07 -1.55 -6.38
CA LYS A 31 8.85 -1.28 -7.60
C LYS A 31 9.86 -0.13 -7.45
N SER A 32 9.71 0.67 -6.40
CA SER A 32 10.52 1.88 -6.17
C SER A 32 11.66 1.65 -5.17
N CYS A 33 11.68 0.50 -4.49
CA CYS A 33 12.73 0.10 -3.56
C CYS A 33 12.70 -1.42 -3.32
N SER A 34 13.66 -1.97 -2.59
CA SER A 34 13.77 -3.41 -2.30
C SER A 34 12.77 -3.94 -1.26
N TYR A 35 11.77 -3.15 -0.85
CA TYR A 35 10.79 -3.58 0.13
C TYR A 35 9.88 -4.68 -0.43
N SER A 36 9.67 -5.75 0.33
CA SER A 36 8.70 -6.80 -0.01
C SER A 36 7.95 -7.28 1.23
N THR A 37 6.74 -7.78 1.04
CA THR A 37 5.87 -8.28 2.10
C THR A 37 4.93 -9.35 1.56
N TYR A 38 4.48 -10.27 2.40
CA TYR A 38 3.45 -11.24 2.02
C TYR A 38 2.04 -10.64 2.05
N VAL A 39 1.87 -9.47 2.65
CA VAL A 39 0.55 -8.87 2.93
C VAL A 39 0.33 -7.66 2.03
N LYS A 40 -0.67 -7.75 1.14
CA LYS A 40 -1.09 -6.67 0.22
C LYS A 40 -1.27 -5.31 0.90
N SER A 41 -1.95 -5.27 2.05
CA SER A 41 -2.22 -4.03 2.79
C SER A 41 -0.94 -3.36 3.34
N ASN A 42 0.08 -4.16 3.66
CA ASN A 42 1.39 -3.64 4.05
C ASN A 42 2.10 -2.98 2.87
N LEU A 43 2.03 -3.58 1.66
CA LEU A 43 2.58 -2.95 0.46
C LEU A 43 1.86 -1.63 0.17
N ASN A 44 0.52 -1.60 0.23
CA ASN A 44 -0.25 -0.37 0.01
C ASN A 44 0.10 0.73 1.01
N ARG A 45 0.28 0.38 2.28
CA ARG A 45 0.74 1.32 3.32
C ARG A 45 2.15 1.79 3.03
N HIS A 46 3.04 0.88 2.65
CA HIS A 46 4.41 1.19 2.25
C HIS A 46 4.43 2.17 1.07
N MET A 47 3.57 2.01 0.06
CA MET A 47 3.53 2.94 -1.08
C MET A 47 3.29 4.40 -0.67
N ARG A 48 2.64 4.64 0.48
CA ARG A 48 2.45 6.00 1.01
C ARG A 48 3.75 6.69 1.42
N THR A 49 4.84 5.95 1.66
CA THR A 49 6.16 6.54 1.92
C THR A 49 6.77 7.16 0.67
N HIS A 50 6.36 6.68 -0.51
CA HIS A 50 6.80 7.22 -1.79
C HIS A 50 5.89 8.33 -2.30
N THR A 51 4.56 8.18 -2.12
CA THR A 51 3.59 9.17 -2.61
C THR A 51 3.38 10.34 -1.64
N GLY A 52 3.76 10.20 -0.37
CA GLY A 52 3.48 11.19 0.67
C GLY A 52 2.00 11.30 1.04
N GLU A 53 1.16 10.36 0.60
CA GLU A 53 -0.27 10.37 0.90
C GLU A 53 -0.54 10.27 2.41
N ARG A 54 -1.35 11.20 2.92
CA ARG A 54 -1.78 11.26 4.32
C ARG A 54 -3.31 11.26 4.40
N PRO A 55 -3.95 10.11 4.15
CA PRO A 55 -5.40 10.03 3.99
C PRO A 55 -6.19 10.29 5.28
N PHE A 56 -5.54 10.25 6.45
CA PHE A 56 -6.22 10.45 7.73
C PHE A 56 -6.03 11.88 8.21
N VAL A 57 -7.08 12.69 8.15
CA VAL A 57 -7.06 14.09 8.57
C VAL A 57 -7.87 14.27 9.85
N CYS A 58 -7.27 14.90 10.86
CA CYS A 58 -7.99 15.34 12.05
C CYS A 58 -8.82 16.58 11.70
N LYS A 59 -10.15 16.46 11.81
CA LYS A 59 -11.05 17.59 11.54
C LYS A 59 -11.01 18.68 12.61
N ILE A 60 -10.45 18.38 13.78
CA ILE A 60 -10.39 19.32 14.92
C ILE A 60 -9.19 20.25 14.80
N CYS A 61 -8.00 19.71 14.49
CA CYS A 61 -6.76 20.50 14.42
C CYS A 61 -6.07 20.49 13.04
N GLY A 62 -6.65 19.84 12.04
CA GLY A 62 -6.10 19.76 10.68
C GLY A 62 -4.89 18.84 10.49
N LYS A 63 -4.37 18.22 11.56
CA LYS A 63 -3.19 17.32 11.46
C LYS A 63 -3.48 16.11 10.58
N THR A 64 -2.53 15.77 9.71
CA THR A 64 -2.63 14.65 8.76
C THR A 64 -1.69 13.50 9.09
N PHE A 65 -2.18 12.28 8.94
CA PHE A 65 -1.49 11.04 9.28
C PHE A 65 -1.49 10.06 8.11
N THR A 66 -0.38 9.35 7.96
CA THR A 66 -0.22 8.28 6.96
C THR A 66 -0.89 6.98 7.41
N HIS A 67 -0.99 6.74 8.72
CA HIS A 67 -1.49 5.51 9.32
C HIS A 67 -2.72 5.75 10.22
N SER A 68 -3.68 4.83 10.15
CA SER A 68 -4.94 4.90 10.91
C SER A 68 -4.74 4.79 12.41
N HIS A 69 -3.82 3.95 12.89
CA HIS A 69 -3.57 3.79 14.34
C HIS A 69 -2.95 5.05 14.95
N HIS A 70 -2.08 5.76 14.21
CA HIS A 70 -1.56 7.06 14.64
C HIS A 70 -2.67 8.12 14.68
N PHE A 71 -3.53 8.16 13.67
CA PHE A 71 -4.70 9.04 13.66
C PHE A 71 -5.63 8.77 14.85
N LYS A 72 -6.01 7.51 15.11
CA LYS A 72 -6.92 7.14 16.21
C LYS A 72 -6.36 7.58 17.57
N ARG A 73 -5.08 7.29 17.83
CA ARG A 73 -4.39 7.72 19.06
C ARG A 73 -4.33 9.24 19.19
N HIS A 74 -4.16 9.96 18.09
CA HIS A 74 -4.23 11.42 18.12
C HIS A 74 -5.66 11.91 18.34
N HIS A 75 -6.65 11.30 17.69
CA HIS A 75 -8.03 11.74 17.76
C HIS A 75 -8.58 11.65 19.20
N SER A 76 -8.12 10.69 20.00
CA SER A 76 -8.48 10.59 21.41
C SER A 76 -7.89 11.71 22.29
N THR A 77 -6.95 12.52 21.80
CA THR A 77 -6.45 13.70 22.55
C THR A 77 -7.39 14.90 22.45
N HIS A 78 -8.43 14.83 21.63
CA HIS A 78 -9.46 15.87 21.50
C HIS A 78 -10.81 15.42 22.07
N SER A 79 -10.84 14.28 22.76
CA SER A 79 -12.00 13.79 23.49
C SER A 79 -12.14 14.51 24.82
#